data_AF-A0A1V6Q1L7-F1
#
_entry.id   AF-A0A1V6Q1L7-F1
#
_cell.length_a   1.000
_cell.length_b   1.000
_cell.length_c   1.000
_cell.angle_alpha   90.00
_cell.angle_beta   90.00
_cell.angle_gamma   90.00
#
_symmetry.space_group_name_H-M   'P 1'
#
loop_
_entity.id
_entity.type
_entity.pdbx_description
1 polymer ?
#
loop_
_entity_poly.entity_id
_entity_poly.type
_entity_poly.pdbx_seq_one_letter_code
_entity_poly.pdbx_strand_id
1 'polypeptide(L)'
;MYERALQSHERHGKKWGYPMHVLRQDISVGFWNKPSYLLALVINEMAKPAGERMEWFMWVDADSIILNNDIPVEVFLPPSDLKDIHLVTAKDQNGLNTGIMFMHVHPWTISFLTETLGYPLLLPEIDLGRSADQEAMRLVLNKTTEGPAGQGYAGGVAYLPRPWINTYEWDWAYEGKRGDLLVHFPGLGEKRWPHMAKWLDIVEMTPQKWKLPLEQTGYLTKTEAYWSQLRDAKNRIQIAEQRLQAGKSRSSARIEQAADALKKVILEDSDEVDRIQQRLEDLNALLEQTKTL
;
A
#
# COMPACT_ATOMS: atom_id res chain seq x y z
N MET A 1 14.79 -0.07 22.96
CA MET A 1 13.57 0.41 22.29
C MET A 1 13.25 -0.42 21.05
N TYR A 2 14.10 -0.43 20.03
CA TYR A 2 13.85 -1.21 18.80
C TYR A 2 13.62 -2.71 19.01
N GLU A 3 14.35 -3.37 19.93
CA GLU A 3 14.08 -4.79 20.23
C GLU A 3 12.68 -5.03 20.81
N ARG A 4 12.15 -4.11 21.62
CA ARG A 4 10.79 -4.21 22.17
C ARG A 4 9.74 -4.01 21.07
N ALA A 5 9.97 -3.06 20.16
CA ALA A 5 9.13 -2.86 18.98
C ALA A 5 9.14 -4.11 18.08
N LEU A 6 10.33 -4.67 17.80
CA LEU A 6 10.49 -5.92 17.07
C LEU A 6 9.73 -7.08 17.72
N GLN A 7 9.82 -7.22 19.05
CA GLN A 7 9.08 -8.24 19.79
C GLN A 7 7.55 -8.08 19.65
N SER A 8 7.04 -6.86 19.43
CA SER A 8 5.60 -6.66 19.16
C SER A 8 5.19 -7.28 17.83
N HIS A 9 6.00 -7.13 16.79
CA HIS A 9 5.81 -7.76 15.48
C HIS A 9 6.03 -9.27 15.54
N GLU A 10 7.03 -9.74 16.29
CA GLU A 10 7.28 -11.17 16.46
C GLU A 10 6.11 -11.90 17.14
N ARG A 11 5.48 -11.27 18.16
CA ARG A 11 4.28 -11.82 18.80
C ARG A 11 3.12 -11.96 17.83
N HIS A 12 2.92 -10.96 16.98
CA HIS A 12 1.88 -10.97 15.96
C HIS A 12 2.16 -12.02 14.89
N GLY A 13 3.37 -12.05 14.35
CA GLY A 13 3.79 -13.05 13.36
C GLY A 13 3.67 -14.48 13.88
N LYS A 14 4.11 -14.76 15.12
CA LYS A 14 3.95 -16.09 15.75
C LYS A 14 2.49 -16.51 15.87
N LYS A 15 1.58 -15.58 16.18
CA LYS A 15 0.17 -15.88 16.32
C LYS A 15 -0.46 -16.31 14.99
N TRP A 16 -0.07 -15.68 13.89
CA TRP A 16 -0.67 -15.90 12.58
C TRP A 16 0.18 -16.78 11.64
N GLY A 17 1.35 -17.21 12.08
CA GLY A 17 2.25 -18.05 11.29
C GLY A 17 3.12 -17.27 10.29
N TYR A 18 3.29 -15.97 10.46
CA TYR A 18 4.15 -15.16 9.57
C TYR A 18 5.61 -15.27 9.97
N PRO A 19 6.50 -15.74 9.06
CA PRO A 19 7.93 -15.68 9.29
C PRO A 19 8.39 -14.22 9.31
N MET A 20 9.35 -13.92 10.19
CA MET A 20 9.91 -12.57 10.34
C MET A 20 11.35 -12.53 9.83
N HIS A 21 11.62 -11.61 8.93
CA HIS A 21 12.96 -11.32 8.41
C HIS A 21 13.42 -9.98 8.96
N VAL A 22 14.65 -9.91 9.49
CA VAL A 22 15.18 -8.70 10.11
C VAL A 22 16.52 -8.35 9.49
N LEU A 23 16.61 -7.18 8.87
CA LEU A 23 17.88 -6.62 8.45
C LEU A 23 18.62 -6.08 9.69
N ARG A 24 19.66 -6.80 10.11
CA ARG A 24 20.45 -6.46 11.31
C ARG A 24 21.73 -5.68 11.00
N GLN A 25 22.13 -5.64 9.73
CA GLN A 25 23.37 -5.03 9.26
C GLN A 25 23.07 -4.14 8.07
N ASP A 26 23.80 -3.03 7.96
CA ASP A 26 23.74 -2.19 6.78
C ASP A 26 24.35 -2.93 5.58
N ILE A 27 23.59 -2.99 4.50
CA ILE A 27 23.98 -3.58 3.21
C ILE A 27 24.10 -2.54 2.10
N SER A 28 23.60 -1.32 2.35
CA SER A 28 23.63 -0.18 1.46
C SER A 28 23.69 1.12 2.28
N VAL A 29 23.93 2.25 1.62
CA VAL A 29 24.09 3.54 2.29
C VAL A 29 22.72 4.11 2.66
N GLY A 30 22.52 4.35 3.96
CA GLY A 30 21.35 5.07 4.48
C GLY A 30 20.02 4.43 4.08
N PHE A 31 19.14 5.22 3.50
CA PHE A 31 17.78 4.82 3.15
C PHE A 31 17.70 3.74 2.05
N TRP A 32 18.77 3.54 1.28
CA TRP A 32 18.81 2.51 0.23
C TRP A 32 18.89 1.07 0.77
N ASN A 33 19.11 0.89 2.07
CA ASN A 33 19.03 -0.43 2.74
C ASN A 33 17.67 -1.12 2.52
N LYS A 34 16.58 -0.37 2.67
CA LYS A 34 15.20 -0.87 2.53
C LYS A 34 14.95 -1.50 1.14
N PRO A 35 15.03 -0.75 0.02
CA PRO A 35 14.79 -1.32 -1.30
C PRO A 35 15.81 -2.42 -1.66
N SER A 36 17.06 -2.33 -1.22
CA SER A 36 18.09 -3.36 -1.49
C SER A 36 17.73 -4.69 -0.82
N TYR A 37 17.32 -4.64 0.45
CA TYR A 37 16.97 -5.83 1.22
C TYR A 37 15.67 -6.47 0.72
N LEU A 38 14.67 -5.64 0.43
CA LEU A 38 13.40 -6.08 -0.14
C LEU A 38 13.60 -6.76 -1.49
N LEU A 39 14.46 -6.21 -2.35
CA LEU A 39 14.78 -6.82 -3.64
C LEU A 39 15.41 -8.20 -3.45
N ALA A 40 16.36 -8.33 -2.53
CA ALA A 40 16.98 -9.62 -2.22
C ALA A 40 15.96 -10.66 -1.71
N LEU A 41 15.05 -10.27 -0.81
CA LEU A 41 14.00 -11.16 -0.31
C LEU A 41 13.04 -11.62 -1.42
N VAL A 42 12.57 -10.70 -2.26
CA VAL A 42 11.67 -11.03 -3.38
C VAL A 42 12.35 -11.96 -4.37
N ILE A 43 13.61 -11.71 -4.73
CA ILE A 43 14.39 -12.61 -5.62
C ILE A 43 14.53 -14.01 -5.01
N ASN A 44 14.83 -14.11 -3.72
CA ASN A 44 14.98 -15.39 -3.04
C ASN A 44 13.67 -16.20 -3.03
N GLU A 45 12.52 -15.56 -2.81
CA GLU A 45 11.22 -16.25 -2.91
C GLU A 45 10.86 -16.61 -4.34
N MET A 46 11.17 -15.74 -5.31
CA MET A 46 10.94 -16.00 -6.73
C MET A 46 11.77 -17.16 -7.29
N ALA A 47 12.89 -17.51 -6.64
CA ALA A 47 13.73 -18.65 -6.99
C ALA A 47 13.16 -20.00 -6.49
N LYS A 48 12.16 -19.99 -5.60
CA LYS A 48 11.51 -21.21 -5.11
C LYS A 48 10.36 -21.64 -6.04
N PRO A 49 9.94 -22.92 -6.01
CA PRO A 49 8.72 -23.36 -6.68
C PRO A 49 7.49 -22.55 -6.24
N ALA A 50 6.55 -22.31 -7.16
CA ALA A 50 5.40 -21.44 -6.91
C ALA A 50 4.52 -21.86 -5.71
N GLY A 51 4.45 -23.16 -5.39
CA GLY A 51 3.70 -23.68 -4.23
C GLY A 51 4.46 -23.63 -2.89
N GLU A 52 5.75 -23.27 -2.91
CA GLU A 52 6.62 -23.25 -1.73
C GLU A 52 7.06 -21.83 -1.32
N ARG A 53 6.89 -20.86 -2.23
CA ARG A 53 7.26 -19.46 -1.98
C ARG A 53 6.18 -18.70 -1.22
N MET A 54 6.59 -17.68 -0.48
CA MET A 54 5.68 -16.71 0.10
C MET A 54 4.93 -15.96 -1.00
N GLU A 55 3.68 -15.57 -0.73
CA GLU A 55 2.88 -14.79 -1.69
C GLU A 55 3.10 -13.28 -1.50
N TRP A 56 3.13 -12.82 -0.24
CA TRP A 56 3.25 -11.40 0.10
C TRP A 56 4.27 -11.18 1.21
N PHE A 57 4.99 -10.06 1.13
CA PHE A 57 5.80 -9.52 2.22
C PHE A 57 5.13 -8.26 2.78
N MET A 58 5.01 -8.18 4.11
CA MET A 58 4.74 -6.91 4.80
C MET A 58 6.06 -6.31 5.27
N TRP A 59 6.45 -5.17 4.71
CA TRP A 59 7.52 -4.34 5.24
C TRP A 59 7.00 -3.46 6.38
N VAL A 60 7.81 -3.31 7.43
CA VAL A 60 7.57 -2.37 8.53
C VAL A 60 8.86 -1.63 8.90
N ASP A 61 8.77 -0.33 9.10
CA ASP A 61 9.88 0.45 9.67
C ASP A 61 10.05 0.13 11.16
N ALA A 62 11.29 0.21 11.64
CA ALA A 62 11.67 -0.18 13.01
C ALA A 62 11.01 0.69 14.09
N ASP A 63 10.54 1.88 13.74
CA ASP A 63 9.75 2.77 14.57
C ASP A 63 8.25 2.56 14.34
N SER A 64 7.80 1.31 14.32
CA SER A 64 6.39 0.91 14.36
C SER A 64 6.14 -0.17 15.42
N ILE A 65 4.92 -0.22 15.99
CA ILE A 65 4.54 -1.15 17.05
C ILE A 65 3.17 -1.76 16.73
N ILE A 66 3.04 -3.10 16.80
CA ILE A 66 1.73 -3.76 16.73
C ILE A 66 0.94 -3.49 18.01
N LEU A 67 -0.23 -2.88 17.86
CA LEU A 67 -1.17 -2.60 18.95
C LEU A 67 -2.16 -3.74 19.17
N ASN A 68 -2.65 -4.33 18.08
CA ASN A 68 -3.70 -5.34 18.12
C ASN A 68 -3.26 -6.64 17.43
N ASN A 69 -2.93 -7.64 18.25
CA ASN A 69 -2.47 -8.94 17.77
C ASN A 69 -3.60 -9.80 17.15
N ASP A 70 -4.88 -9.40 17.27
CA ASP A 70 -6.01 -10.15 16.74
C ASP A 70 -6.37 -9.80 15.30
N ILE A 71 -5.60 -8.92 14.65
CA ILE A 71 -5.83 -8.56 13.24
C ILE A 71 -4.87 -9.34 12.36
N PRO A 72 -5.34 -10.31 11.56
CA PRO A 72 -4.55 -10.93 10.50
C PRO A 72 -4.30 -9.90 9.39
N VAL A 73 -3.11 -9.90 8.80
CA VAL A 73 -2.75 -8.84 7.82
C VAL A 73 -3.36 -9.09 6.43
N GLU A 74 -3.80 -10.32 6.14
CA GLU A 74 -4.48 -10.68 4.90
C GLU A 74 -5.80 -9.95 4.72
N VAL A 75 -6.40 -9.44 5.80
CA VAL A 75 -7.62 -8.61 5.70
C VAL A 75 -7.39 -7.36 4.84
N PHE A 76 -6.15 -6.89 4.74
CA PHE A 76 -5.73 -5.73 3.96
C PHE A 76 -5.17 -6.09 2.58
N LEU A 77 -5.07 -7.36 2.22
CA LEU A 77 -4.54 -7.79 0.92
C LEU A 77 -5.64 -7.82 -0.13
N PRO A 78 -5.30 -7.64 -1.42
CA PRO A 78 -6.27 -7.74 -2.50
C PRO A 78 -6.84 -9.16 -2.59
N PRO A 79 -8.14 -9.31 -2.96
CA PRO A 79 -8.69 -10.61 -3.31
C PRO A 79 -8.01 -11.18 -4.57
N SER A 80 -8.03 -12.51 -4.70
CA SER A 80 -7.26 -13.26 -5.71
C SER A 80 -7.63 -12.99 -7.18
N ASP A 81 -8.75 -12.31 -7.42
CA ASP A 81 -9.18 -11.88 -8.75
C ASP A 81 -8.53 -10.55 -9.18
N LEU A 82 -8.09 -9.70 -8.23
CA LEU A 82 -7.33 -8.46 -8.51
C LEU A 82 -5.83 -8.74 -8.67
N LYS A 83 -5.51 -9.59 -9.65
CA LYS A 83 -4.16 -10.13 -9.90
C LYS A 83 -3.13 -9.09 -10.35
N ASP A 84 -3.60 -7.93 -10.80
CA ASP A 84 -2.76 -6.84 -11.28
C ASP A 84 -2.22 -5.97 -10.14
N ILE A 85 -2.74 -6.11 -8.91
CA ILE A 85 -2.19 -5.43 -7.73
C ILE A 85 -0.98 -6.20 -7.20
N HIS A 86 0.14 -5.49 -7.08
CA HIS A 86 1.42 -6.02 -6.61
C HIS A 86 2.00 -5.24 -5.42
N LEU A 87 1.48 -4.04 -5.15
CA LEU A 87 1.84 -3.23 -3.99
C LEU A 87 0.57 -2.71 -3.30
N VAL A 88 0.48 -2.90 -1.99
CA VAL A 88 -0.50 -2.21 -1.14
C VAL A 88 0.24 -1.32 -0.16
N THR A 89 -0.08 -0.03 -0.14
CA THR A 89 0.59 0.94 0.71
C THR A 89 -0.37 2.06 1.10
N ALA A 90 0.14 3.13 1.71
CA ALA A 90 -0.65 4.29 2.12
C ALA A 90 0.05 5.59 1.71
N LYS A 91 -0.75 6.62 1.51
CA LYS A 91 -0.27 7.98 1.29
C LYS A 91 -0.13 8.76 2.57
N ASP A 92 0.80 9.70 2.58
CA ASP A 92 0.91 10.74 3.59
C ASP A 92 1.00 12.12 2.92
N GLN A 93 1.32 13.16 3.69
CA GLN A 93 1.47 14.53 3.18
C GLN A 93 2.51 14.69 2.06
N ASN A 94 3.41 13.71 1.86
CA ASN A 94 4.40 13.67 0.79
C ASN A 94 3.95 12.81 -0.41
N GLY A 95 2.74 12.26 -0.37
CA GLY A 95 2.14 11.48 -1.46
C GLY A 95 2.45 9.98 -1.46
N LEU A 96 3.40 9.51 -0.65
CA LEU A 96 3.68 8.09 -0.41
C LEU A 96 4.33 7.96 0.96
N ASN A 97 3.93 6.95 1.75
CA ASN A 97 4.70 6.53 2.92
C ASN A 97 5.14 5.07 2.79
N THR A 98 6.46 4.85 2.81
CA THR A 98 7.06 3.50 2.65
C THR A 98 7.36 2.82 3.98
N GLY A 99 6.82 3.36 5.08
CA GLY A 99 7.03 2.80 6.41
C GLY A 99 6.26 1.50 6.63
N ILE A 100 5.13 1.31 5.95
CA ILE A 100 4.38 0.06 5.91
C ILE A 100 3.95 -0.22 4.47
N MET A 101 4.32 -1.38 3.93
CA MET A 101 3.99 -1.78 2.56
C MET A 101 3.75 -3.28 2.48
N PHE A 102 2.77 -3.72 1.69
CA PHE A 102 2.60 -5.11 1.31
C PHE A 102 3.05 -5.29 -0.14
N MET A 103 4.01 -6.17 -0.37
CA MET A 103 4.59 -6.42 -1.69
C MET A 103 4.34 -7.87 -2.11
N HIS A 104 3.74 -8.04 -3.27
CA HIS A 104 3.55 -9.34 -3.90
C HIS A 104 4.90 -9.88 -4.35
N VAL A 105 5.18 -11.15 -4.06
CA VAL A 105 6.31 -11.89 -4.64
C VAL A 105 6.02 -12.14 -6.12
N HIS A 106 6.44 -11.19 -6.96
CA HIS A 106 6.13 -11.15 -8.38
C HIS A 106 7.26 -10.46 -9.18
N PRO A 107 7.48 -10.81 -10.47
CA PRO A 107 8.44 -10.10 -11.32
C PRO A 107 8.21 -8.59 -11.41
N TRP A 108 6.95 -8.14 -11.29
CA TRP A 108 6.61 -6.72 -11.23
C TRP A 108 7.36 -6.01 -10.09
N THR A 109 7.39 -6.62 -8.90
CA THR A 109 8.05 -6.06 -7.71
C THR A 109 9.56 -6.01 -7.87
N ILE A 110 10.16 -7.00 -8.54
CA ILE A 110 11.58 -7.00 -8.89
C ILE A 110 11.90 -5.79 -9.78
N SER A 111 11.12 -5.57 -10.85
CA SER A 111 11.32 -4.43 -11.74
C SER A 111 11.15 -3.10 -11.02
N PHE A 112 10.10 -2.97 -10.21
CA PHE A 112 9.82 -1.78 -9.40
C PHE A 112 11.01 -1.43 -8.48
N LEU A 113 11.52 -2.40 -7.72
CA LEU A 113 12.63 -2.16 -6.79
C LEU A 113 13.96 -1.94 -7.52
N THR A 114 14.18 -2.62 -8.65
CA THR A 114 15.37 -2.43 -9.48
C THR A 114 15.41 -1.00 -10.04
N GLU A 115 14.29 -0.53 -10.57
CA GLU A 115 14.19 0.82 -11.12
C GLU A 115 14.29 1.88 -10.02
N THR A 116 13.70 1.63 -8.85
CA THR A 116 13.87 2.46 -7.65
C THR A 116 15.34 2.62 -7.27
N LEU A 117 16.10 1.51 -7.21
CA LEU A 117 17.53 1.53 -6.86
C LEU A 117 18.39 2.18 -7.96
N GLY A 118 17.99 2.03 -9.22
CA GLY A 118 18.66 2.66 -10.37
C GLY A 118 18.34 4.15 -10.52
N TYR A 119 17.26 4.64 -9.91
CA TYR A 119 16.78 6.02 -10.07
C TYR A 119 17.86 7.09 -9.89
N PRO A 120 18.63 7.14 -8.78
CA PRO A 120 19.64 8.17 -8.58
C PRO A 120 20.82 8.08 -9.57
N LEU A 121 21.04 6.92 -10.20
CA LEU A 121 22.10 6.72 -11.19
C LEU A 121 21.65 7.14 -12.60
N LEU A 122 20.37 6.91 -12.92
CA LEU A 122 19.78 7.19 -14.22
C LEU A 122 19.33 8.65 -14.35
N LEU A 123 18.90 9.26 -13.24
CA LEU A 123 18.38 10.63 -13.18
C LEU A 123 19.08 11.43 -12.06
N PRO A 124 20.43 11.57 -12.12
CA PRO A 124 21.22 12.22 -11.06
C PRO A 124 20.87 13.71 -10.85
N GLU A 125 20.20 14.33 -11.81
CA GLU A 125 19.74 15.72 -11.76
C GLU A 125 18.50 15.93 -10.89
N ILE A 126 17.78 14.85 -10.54
CA ILE A 126 16.58 14.94 -9.70
C ILE A 126 16.98 14.90 -8.23
N ASP A 127 16.65 15.96 -7.50
CA ASP A 127 16.82 16.00 -6.05
C ASP A 127 15.73 15.16 -5.37
N LEU A 128 16.15 14.04 -4.77
CA LEU A 128 15.27 13.12 -4.03
C LEU A 128 15.04 13.54 -2.57
N GLY A 129 15.70 14.61 -2.12
CA GLY A 129 15.53 15.15 -0.77
C GLY A 129 15.99 14.20 0.34
N ARG A 130 15.39 14.35 1.52
CA ARG A 130 15.82 13.63 2.74
C ARG A 130 15.38 12.17 2.81
N SER A 131 14.24 11.83 2.21
CA SER A 131 13.70 10.47 2.18
C SER A 131 13.85 9.91 0.77
N ALA A 132 15.11 9.80 0.32
CA ALA A 132 15.42 9.60 -1.09
C ALA A 132 14.89 8.27 -1.66
N ASP A 133 14.86 7.20 -0.85
CA ASP A 133 14.28 5.91 -1.23
C ASP A 133 12.77 6.03 -1.47
N GLN A 134 12.05 6.68 -0.55
CA GLN A 134 10.62 6.90 -0.64
C GLN A 134 10.27 7.79 -1.84
N GLU A 135 11.02 8.86 -2.08
CA GLU A 135 10.77 9.74 -3.20
C GLU A 135 11.05 9.04 -4.54
N ALA A 136 12.13 8.26 -4.63
CA ALA A 136 12.40 7.42 -5.81
C ALA A 136 11.27 6.40 -6.05
N MET A 137 10.82 5.69 -5.01
CA MET A 137 9.68 4.77 -5.11
C MET A 137 8.43 5.49 -5.61
N ARG A 138 8.11 6.68 -5.06
CA ARG A 138 6.94 7.48 -5.47
C ARG A 138 7.02 7.86 -6.96
N LEU A 139 8.18 8.31 -7.42
CA LEU A 139 8.39 8.71 -8.81
C LEU A 139 8.28 7.50 -9.76
N VAL A 140 8.80 6.34 -9.39
CA VAL A 140 8.66 5.09 -10.17
C VAL A 140 7.20 4.63 -10.19
N LEU A 141 6.51 4.62 -9.05
CA LEU A 141 5.10 4.22 -8.96
C LEU A 141 4.17 5.10 -9.79
N ASN A 142 4.49 6.38 -9.95
CA ASN A 142 3.70 7.32 -10.76
C ASN A 142 3.82 7.10 -12.28
N LYS A 143 4.73 6.24 -12.74
CA LYS A 143 4.86 5.95 -14.17
C LYS A 143 3.62 5.20 -14.66
N THR A 144 2.99 5.74 -15.70
CA THR A 144 1.86 5.12 -16.44
C THR A 144 2.27 4.55 -17.79
N THR A 145 3.56 4.67 -18.12
CA THR A 145 4.23 4.13 -19.30
C THR A 145 5.62 3.61 -18.88
N GLU A 146 6.35 2.96 -19.79
CA GLU A 146 7.65 2.33 -19.48
C GLU A 146 7.51 1.15 -18.49
N GLY A 147 8.59 0.72 -17.83
CA GLY A 147 8.54 -0.40 -16.88
C GLY A 147 8.14 -1.75 -17.50
N PRO A 148 7.60 -2.69 -16.69
CA PRO A 148 7.19 -4.01 -17.16
C PRO A 148 6.16 -3.94 -18.28
N ALA A 149 6.46 -4.57 -19.42
CA ALA A 149 5.60 -4.57 -20.61
C ALA A 149 5.19 -3.18 -21.15
N GLY A 150 5.90 -2.11 -20.75
CA GLY A 150 5.62 -0.73 -21.20
C GLY A 150 4.39 -0.08 -20.57
N GLN A 151 3.82 -0.66 -19.50
CA GLN A 151 2.56 -0.21 -18.87
C GLN A 151 2.75 0.69 -17.64
N GLY A 152 4.00 0.90 -17.21
CA GLY A 152 4.35 1.58 -15.98
C GLY A 152 4.04 0.75 -14.73
N TYR A 153 3.90 1.43 -13.60
CA TYR A 153 3.69 0.82 -12.28
C TYR A 153 2.39 1.29 -11.61
N ALA A 154 1.82 2.43 -12.03
CA ALA A 154 0.66 3.03 -11.35
C ALA A 154 -0.54 2.07 -11.25
N GLY A 155 -0.75 1.21 -12.27
CA GLY A 155 -1.85 0.23 -12.25
C GLY A 155 -1.68 -0.92 -11.27
N GLY A 156 -0.45 -1.14 -10.79
CA GLY A 156 -0.08 -2.24 -9.91
C GLY A 156 -0.04 -1.89 -8.42
N VAL A 157 -0.40 -0.66 -8.05
CA VAL A 157 -0.45 -0.21 -6.66
C VAL A 157 -1.87 0.08 -6.20
N ALA A 158 -2.17 -0.24 -4.95
CA ALA A 158 -3.37 0.16 -4.24
C ALA A 158 -2.99 0.93 -2.96
N TYR A 159 -3.52 2.13 -2.81
CA TYR A 159 -3.41 2.96 -1.62
C TYR A 159 -4.61 2.72 -0.70
N LEU A 160 -4.37 2.17 0.49
CA LEU A 160 -5.38 2.05 1.55
C LEU A 160 -5.43 3.33 2.39
N PRO A 161 -6.58 3.62 3.03
CA PRO A 161 -6.65 4.65 4.05
C PRO A 161 -5.56 4.44 5.11
N ARG A 162 -4.68 5.43 5.26
CA ARG A 162 -3.48 5.32 6.09
C ARG A 162 -3.74 4.80 7.52
N PRO A 163 -4.79 5.23 8.25
CA PRO A 163 -5.09 4.70 9.59
C PRO A 163 -5.46 3.21 9.66
N TRP A 164 -5.56 2.50 8.54
CA TRP A 164 -5.82 1.06 8.55
C TRP A 164 -4.53 0.26 8.73
N ILE A 165 -3.45 0.68 8.05
CA ILE A 165 -2.22 -0.09 7.96
C ILE A 165 -0.98 0.67 8.45
N ASN A 166 -1.06 1.99 8.57
CA ASN A 166 0.09 2.86 8.82
C ASN A 166 -0.32 4.09 9.66
N THR A 167 -0.95 3.82 10.79
CA THR A 167 -1.55 4.85 11.66
C THR A 167 -0.50 5.65 12.40
N TYR A 168 -0.56 6.97 12.33
CA TYR A 168 0.50 7.80 12.90
C TYR A 168 0.29 8.11 14.38
N GLU A 169 1.39 8.10 15.12
CA GLU A 169 1.55 8.91 16.32
C GLU A 169 2.11 10.28 15.91
N TRP A 170 1.31 11.32 16.15
CA TRP A 170 1.78 12.71 16.09
C TRP A 170 2.33 13.15 17.44
N ASP A 171 3.11 14.22 17.43
CA ASP A 171 3.63 14.89 18.64
C ASP A 171 2.53 15.18 19.69
N TRP A 172 1.29 15.43 19.24
CA TRP A 172 0.17 15.81 20.09
C TRP A 172 -0.90 14.74 20.26
N ALA A 173 -0.96 13.73 19.40
CA ALA A 173 -2.04 12.72 19.45
C ALA A 173 -1.73 11.48 18.60
N TYR A 174 -2.33 10.37 19.00
CA TYR A 174 -2.53 9.23 18.11
C TYR A 174 -3.68 9.52 17.16
N GLU A 175 -3.45 9.33 15.86
CA GLU A 175 -4.47 9.55 14.83
C GLU A 175 -5.58 8.49 14.85
N GLY A 176 -5.20 7.28 15.26
CA GLY A 176 -6.08 6.13 15.20
C GLY A 176 -7.06 6.04 16.36
N LYS A 177 -7.58 4.83 16.50
CA LYS A 177 -8.52 4.46 17.55
C LYS A 177 -8.21 3.08 18.11
N ARG A 178 -8.86 2.78 19.23
CA ARG A 178 -8.84 1.44 19.82
C ARG A 178 -9.27 0.40 18.77
N GLY A 179 -8.51 -0.68 18.69
CA GLY A 179 -8.73 -1.76 17.73
C GLY A 179 -7.86 -1.69 16.50
N ASP A 180 -7.18 -0.58 16.21
CA ASP A 180 -6.31 -0.49 15.03
C ASP A 180 -5.10 -1.46 15.12
N LEU A 181 -4.56 -1.84 13.95
CA LEU A 181 -3.48 -2.82 13.84
C LEU A 181 -2.20 -2.38 14.57
N LEU A 182 -1.70 -1.19 14.21
CA LEU A 182 -0.37 -0.72 14.60
C LEU A 182 -0.32 0.80 14.73
N VAL A 183 0.78 1.27 15.32
CA VAL A 183 1.18 2.68 15.35
C VAL A 183 2.56 2.85 14.75
N HIS A 184 2.75 3.91 13.95
CA HIS A 184 4.01 4.29 13.31
C HIS A 184 4.42 5.69 13.82
N PHE A 185 5.72 5.90 14.04
CA PHE A 185 6.29 7.11 14.64
C PHE A 185 7.18 7.92 13.66
N PRO A 186 6.70 8.28 12.46
CA PRO A 186 7.53 8.95 11.47
C PRO A 186 7.81 10.40 11.85
N GLY A 187 9.04 10.86 11.63
CA GLY A 187 9.40 12.28 11.70
C GLY A 187 9.39 12.92 13.10
N LEU A 188 9.21 12.15 14.18
CA LEU A 188 9.17 12.70 15.57
C LEU A 188 10.54 13.11 16.13
N GLY A 189 11.64 12.81 15.43
CA GLY A 189 13.00 13.10 15.90
C GLY A 189 13.26 12.52 17.31
N GLU A 190 13.77 13.34 18.22
CA GLU A 190 14.04 12.94 19.61
C GLU A 190 12.78 12.60 20.42
N LYS A 191 11.61 13.09 20.02
CA LYS A 191 10.34 12.77 20.70
C LYS A 191 9.86 11.36 20.40
N ARG A 192 10.43 10.67 19.41
CA ARG A 192 10.08 9.29 19.07
C ARG A 192 10.19 8.36 20.29
N TRP A 193 11.27 8.46 21.05
CA TRP A 193 11.58 7.53 22.14
C TRP A 193 10.53 7.51 23.26
N PRO A 194 10.15 8.66 23.87
CA PRO A 194 9.13 8.66 24.91
C PRO A 194 7.75 8.19 24.38
N HIS A 195 7.39 8.52 23.13
CA HIS A 195 6.14 8.06 22.54
C HIS A 195 6.13 6.54 22.35
N MET A 196 7.18 5.98 21.74
CA MET A 196 7.32 4.53 21.62
C MET A 196 7.31 3.84 22.99
N ALA A 197 7.97 4.40 24.00
CA ALA A 197 8.04 3.80 25.33
C ALA A 197 6.64 3.67 25.95
N LYS A 198 5.85 4.74 25.88
CA LYS A 198 4.46 4.76 26.33
C LYS A 198 3.62 3.67 25.64
N TRP A 199 3.75 3.54 24.32
CA TRP A 199 3.00 2.54 23.56
C TRP A 199 3.45 1.11 23.84
N LEU A 200 4.75 0.88 24.00
CA LEU A 200 5.30 -0.43 24.38
C LEU A 200 4.79 -0.85 25.77
N ASP A 201 4.79 0.06 26.75
CA ASP A 201 4.26 -0.23 28.09
C ASP A 201 2.78 -0.61 28.02
N ILE A 202 2.00 0.07 27.17
CA ILE A 202 0.59 -0.27 26.95
C ILE A 202 0.43 -1.69 26.39
N VAL A 203 1.13 -2.03 25.30
CA VAL A 203 0.96 -3.34 24.64
C VAL A 203 1.59 -4.51 25.39
N GLU A 204 2.55 -4.24 26.26
CA GLU A 204 3.20 -5.25 27.10
C GLU A 204 2.46 -5.49 28.42
N MET A 205 1.96 -4.42 29.06
CA MET A 205 1.37 -4.52 30.41
C MET A 205 -0.16 -4.53 30.40
N THR A 206 -0.78 -3.85 29.43
CA THR A 206 -2.26 -3.71 29.36
C THR A 206 -2.82 -3.88 27.94
N PRO A 207 -2.44 -4.92 27.18
CA PRO A 207 -2.83 -5.08 25.77
C PRO A 207 -4.35 -5.06 25.55
N GLN A 208 -5.13 -5.56 26.51
CA GLN A 208 -6.61 -5.57 26.48
C GLN A 208 -7.26 -4.19 26.38
N LYS A 209 -6.54 -3.11 26.76
CA LYS A 209 -7.04 -1.74 26.62
C LYS A 209 -7.18 -1.33 25.15
N TRP A 210 -6.33 -1.87 24.28
CA TRP A 210 -6.27 -1.48 22.87
C TRP A 210 -6.74 -2.57 21.92
N LYS A 211 -6.55 -3.82 22.32
CA LYS A 211 -6.95 -5.00 21.57
C LYS A 211 -8.48 -5.09 21.42
N LEU A 212 -8.93 -5.36 20.19
CA LEU A 212 -10.30 -5.75 19.86
C LEU A 212 -10.27 -6.97 18.92
N PRO A 213 -11.18 -7.93 19.06
CA PRO A 213 -11.36 -8.99 18.06
C PRO A 213 -11.61 -8.39 16.67
N LEU A 214 -11.14 -9.06 15.62
CA LEU A 214 -11.23 -8.59 14.22
C LEU A 214 -12.66 -8.17 13.86
N GLU A 215 -13.66 -8.94 14.28
CA GLU A 215 -15.07 -8.73 13.99
C GLU A 215 -15.61 -7.42 14.57
N GLN A 216 -14.97 -6.88 15.60
CA GLN A 216 -15.35 -5.62 16.26
C GLN A 216 -14.60 -4.39 15.74
N THR A 217 -13.57 -4.59 14.91
CA THR A 217 -12.77 -3.49 14.34
C THR A 217 -13.47 -2.79 13.16
N GLY A 218 -14.35 -3.53 12.49
CA GLY A 218 -14.96 -3.15 11.22
C GLY A 218 -14.05 -3.32 10.01
N TYR A 219 -12.82 -3.86 10.15
CA TYR A 219 -11.91 -4.03 9.03
C TYR A 219 -12.48 -4.95 7.95
N LEU A 220 -13.13 -6.06 8.30
CA LEU A 220 -13.76 -6.98 7.35
C LEU A 220 -14.68 -6.26 6.36
N THR A 221 -15.66 -5.51 6.88
CA THR A 221 -16.62 -4.77 6.05
C THR A 221 -15.93 -3.67 5.24
N LYS A 222 -14.97 -2.97 5.84
CA LYS A 222 -14.28 -1.85 5.21
C LYS A 222 -13.39 -2.30 4.05
N THR A 223 -12.61 -3.36 4.23
CA THR A 223 -11.69 -3.85 3.21
C THR A 223 -12.46 -4.57 2.10
N GLU A 224 -13.53 -5.32 2.43
CA GLU A 224 -14.43 -5.89 1.44
C GLU A 224 -15.06 -4.81 0.54
N ALA A 225 -15.60 -3.75 1.14
CA ALA A 225 -16.18 -2.64 0.39
C ALA A 225 -15.14 -1.93 -0.49
N TYR A 226 -13.95 -1.65 0.05
CA TYR A 226 -12.83 -1.05 -0.67
C TYR A 226 -12.45 -1.88 -1.92
N TRP A 227 -12.20 -3.18 -1.73
CA TRP A 227 -11.78 -4.05 -2.83
C TRP A 227 -12.88 -4.26 -3.87
N SER A 228 -14.14 -4.34 -3.44
CA SER A 228 -15.28 -4.41 -4.37
C SER A 228 -15.38 -3.15 -5.21
N GLN A 229 -15.26 -1.97 -4.60
CA GLN A 229 -15.33 -0.71 -5.32
C GLN A 229 -14.19 -0.58 -6.34
N LEU A 230 -12.97 -0.94 -5.97
CA LEU A 230 -11.82 -0.91 -6.87
C LEU A 230 -12.03 -1.86 -8.06
N ARG A 231 -12.53 -3.07 -7.81
CA ARG A 231 -12.91 -4.04 -8.84
C ARG A 231 -13.96 -3.48 -9.80
N ASP A 232 -15.03 -2.90 -9.26
CA ASP A 232 -16.13 -2.35 -10.06
C ASP A 232 -15.65 -1.18 -10.92
N ALA A 233 -14.80 -0.31 -10.37
CA ALA A 233 -14.18 0.78 -11.11
C ALA A 233 -13.32 0.27 -12.27
N LYS A 234 -12.44 -0.72 -12.03
CA LYS A 234 -11.60 -1.33 -13.09
C LYS A 234 -12.45 -1.96 -14.19
N ASN A 235 -13.45 -2.77 -13.81
CA ASN A 235 -14.39 -3.39 -14.75
C ASN A 235 -15.12 -2.34 -15.59
N ARG A 236 -15.53 -1.23 -14.96
CA ARG A 236 -16.29 -0.20 -15.65
C ARG A 236 -15.45 0.62 -16.63
N ILE A 237 -14.21 0.92 -16.28
CA ILE A 237 -13.23 1.51 -17.21
C ILE A 237 -13.04 0.60 -18.41
N GLN A 238 -12.85 -0.70 -18.21
CA GLN A 238 -12.67 -1.65 -19.31
C GLN A 238 -13.89 -1.68 -20.25
N ILE A 239 -15.11 -1.67 -19.71
CA ILE A 239 -16.36 -1.58 -20.51
C ILE A 239 -16.40 -0.27 -21.31
N ALA A 240 -15.99 0.85 -20.71
CA ALA A 240 -15.94 2.14 -21.39
C ALA A 240 -14.92 2.12 -22.54
N GLU A 241 -13.71 1.63 -22.29
CA GLU A 241 -12.64 1.50 -23.30
C GLU A 241 -13.07 0.60 -24.47
N GLN A 242 -13.68 -0.56 -24.20
CA GLN A 242 -14.22 -1.45 -25.24
C GLN A 242 -15.30 -0.76 -26.09
N ARG A 243 -16.18 0.02 -25.44
CA ARG A 243 -17.23 0.75 -26.14
C ARG A 243 -16.66 1.85 -27.04
N LEU A 244 -15.63 2.56 -26.58
CA LEU A 244 -14.96 3.59 -27.37
C LEU A 244 -14.28 3.01 -28.61
N GLN A 245 -13.76 1.79 -28.52
CA GLN A 245 -13.20 1.06 -29.65
C GLN A 245 -14.27 0.61 -30.67
N ALA A 246 -15.49 0.31 -30.22
CA ALA A 246 -16.58 -0.18 -31.07
C ALA A 246 -17.25 0.90 -31.96
N GLY A 247 -16.98 2.19 -31.75
CA GLY A 247 -17.45 3.27 -32.64
C GLY A 247 -17.54 4.64 -31.98
N LYS A 248 -17.24 5.71 -32.74
CA LYS A 248 -17.29 7.09 -32.25
C LYS A 248 -18.70 7.69 -32.41
N SER A 249 -19.30 8.07 -31.29
CA SER A 249 -20.53 8.87 -31.23
C SER A 249 -20.25 10.18 -30.48
N ARG A 250 -21.20 11.13 -30.48
CA ARG A 250 -21.09 12.36 -29.69
C ARG A 250 -20.95 12.11 -28.17
N SER A 251 -21.43 10.95 -27.69
CA SER A 251 -21.27 10.53 -26.29
C SER A 251 -19.86 9.99 -25.98
N SER A 252 -19.07 9.59 -26.99
CA SER A 252 -17.76 8.97 -26.81
C SER A 252 -16.78 9.89 -26.08
N ALA A 253 -16.74 11.19 -26.42
CA ALA A 253 -15.84 12.14 -25.74
C ALA A 253 -16.16 12.29 -24.24
N ARG A 254 -17.44 12.26 -23.85
CA ARG A 254 -17.85 12.35 -22.44
C ARG A 254 -17.52 11.07 -21.68
N ILE A 255 -17.74 9.92 -22.32
CA ILE A 255 -17.41 8.60 -21.76
C ILE A 255 -15.89 8.48 -21.56
N GLU A 256 -15.09 8.89 -22.55
CA GLU A 256 -13.62 8.92 -22.49
C GLU A 256 -13.15 9.79 -21.33
N GLN A 257 -13.63 11.04 -21.25
CA GLN A 257 -13.28 11.93 -20.14
C GLN A 257 -13.66 11.38 -18.76
N ALA A 258 -14.83 10.76 -18.62
CA ALA A 258 -15.27 10.17 -17.36
C ALA A 258 -14.46 8.91 -17.00
N ALA A 259 -14.12 8.08 -17.99
CA ALA A 259 -13.28 6.90 -17.80
C ALA A 259 -11.86 7.30 -17.38
N ASP A 260 -11.27 8.29 -18.04
CA ASP A 260 -9.94 8.83 -17.68
C ASP A 260 -9.95 9.46 -16.29
N ALA A 261 -11.01 10.17 -15.93
CA ALA A 261 -11.15 10.75 -14.59
C ALA A 261 -11.24 9.66 -13.51
N LEU A 262 -12.03 8.60 -13.74
CA LEU A 262 -12.10 7.46 -12.82
C LEU A 262 -10.77 6.72 -12.74
N LYS A 263 -10.13 6.46 -13.90
CA LYS A 263 -8.81 5.83 -14.01
C LYS A 263 -7.77 6.60 -13.21
N LYS A 264 -7.71 7.93 -13.36
CA LYS A 264 -6.81 8.78 -12.60
C LYS A 264 -7.02 8.63 -11.09
N VAL A 265 -8.28 8.66 -10.62
CA VAL A 265 -8.57 8.54 -9.19
C VAL A 265 -8.19 7.16 -8.65
N ILE A 266 -8.43 6.06 -9.36
CA ILE A 266 -8.02 4.73 -8.85
C ILE A 266 -6.50 4.49 -8.90
N LEU A 267 -5.77 5.21 -9.76
CA LEU A 267 -4.31 5.10 -9.86
C LEU A 267 -3.60 5.98 -8.84
N GLU A 268 -4.10 7.20 -8.65
CA GLU A 268 -3.48 8.18 -7.76
C GLU A 268 -4.09 8.08 -6.37
N ASP A 269 -5.41 8.12 -6.22
CA ASP A 269 -6.09 8.40 -4.95
C ASP A 269 -7.06 7.26 -4.58
N SER A 270 -6.60 6.01 -4.65
CA SER A 270 -7.49 4.87 -4.37
C SER A 270 -7.97 4.82 -2.92
N ASP A 271 -7.33 5.54 -2.01
CA ASP A 271 -7.74 5.71 -0.61
C ASP A 271 -8.93 6.67 -0.43
N GLU A 272 -9.27 7.46 -1.45
CA GLU A 272 -10.41 8.38 -1.50
C GLU A 272 -11.69 7.67 -1.99
N VAL A 273 -12.18 6.72 -1.18
CA VAL A 273 -13.33 5.83 -1.50
C VAL A 273 -14.57 6.59 -1.97
N ASP A 274 -14.90 7.72 -1.34
CA ASP A 274 -16.06 8.53 -1.73
C ASP A 274 -15.88 9.17 -3.11
N ARG A 275 -14.65 9.56 -3.45
CA ARG A 275 -14.32 10.16 -4.74
C ARG A 275 -14.36 9.11 -5.86
N ILE A 276 -13.90 7.88 -5.59
CA ILE A 276 -14.04 6.76 -6.52
C ILE A 276 -15.52 6.48 -6.77
N GLN A 277 -16.34 6.43 -5.71
CA GLN A 277 -17.78 6.19 -5.82
C GLN A 277 -18.43 7.22 -6.74
N GLN A 278 -18.17 8.51 -6.50
CA GLN A 278 -18.73 9.58 -7.32
C GLN A 278 -18.33 9.44 -8.80
N ARG A 279 -17.05 9.14 -9.08
CA ARG A 279 -16.56 9.00 -10.46
C ARG A 279 -17.11 7.75 -11.15
N LEU A 280 -17.33 6.68 -10.39
CA LEU A 280 -17.97 5.47 -10.88
C LEU A 280 -19.43 5.73 -11.27
N GLU A 281 -20.17 6.46 -10.43
CA GLU A 281 -21.55 6.89 -10.71
C GLU A 281 -21.64 7.81 -11.95
N ASP A 282 -20.74 8.79 -12.06
CA ASP A 282 -20.65 9.68 -13.21
C ASP A 282 -20.48 8.90 -14.53
N LEU A 283 -19.56 7.92 -14.54
CA LEU A 283 -19.32 7.06 -15.70
C LEU A 283 -20.50 6.12 -15.98
N ASN A 284 -21.13 5.58 -14.93
CA ASN A 284 -22.29 4.72 -15.05
C ASN A 284 -23.46 5.43 -15.74
N ALA A 285 -23.79 6.64 -15.29
CA ALA A 285 -24.87 7.43 -15.85
C ALA A 285 -24.69 7.68 -17.36
N LEU A 286 -23.46 7.96 -17.81
CA LEU A 286 -23.16 8.17 -19.23
C LEU A 286 -23.30 6.88 -20.06
N LEU A 287 -22.83 5.75 -19.52
CA LEU A 287 -22.91 4.47 -20.21
C LEU A 287 -24.36 3.96 -20.33
N GLU A 288 -25.22 4.25 -19.36
CA GLU A 288 -26.64 3.91 -19.36
C GLU A 288 -27.47 4.77 -20.32
N GLN A 289 -27.28 6.10 -20.34
CA GLN A 289 -27.99 7.01 -21.25
C GLN A 289 -27.84 6.62 -22.72
N THR A 290 -26.74 5.96 -23.04
CA THR A 290 -26.38 5.57 -24.40
C THR A 290 -26.84 4.14 -24.74
N LYS A 291 -27.49 3.40 -23.82
CA LYS A 291 -28.20 2.13 -24.12
C LYS A 291 -29.64 2.37 -24.58
N THR A 292 -30.19 3.54 -24.32
CA THR A 292 -31.60 3.90 -24.55
C THR A 292 -31.85 4.65 -25.87
N LEU A 293 -30.83 4.72 -26.74
CA LEU A 293 -30.84 5.30 -28.09
C LEU A 293 -30.45 4.22 -29.09
#